data_AF-A0A2V6EPW2-F1
#
_entry.id   AF-A0A2V6EPW2-F1
#
_cell.length_a   1.000
_cell.length_b   1.000
_cell.length_c   1.000
_cell.angle_alpha   90.00
_cell.angle_beta   90.00
_cell.angle_gamma   90.00
#
_symmetry.space_group_name_H-M   'P 1'
#
loop_
_entity.id
_entity.type
_entity.pdbx_description
1 polymer ?
#
loop_
_entity_poly.entity_id
_entity_poly.type
_entity_poly.pdbx_seq_one_letter_code
_entity_poly.pdbx_strand_id
1 'polypeptide(L)'
;MHFANARKLFESEEQHLVTKIEGTTGTWQLLRRDLFGLPYYYRLMTDGFSMSATNPPNQRYMRLFAYLPLVLHPQPQDALLIAFGCGVTADALAHDVDLERIDIVDISKEAFDLADDYRGAGYSNSLRDPRANAIVQDGRFFLQASPRRYDIITGEPPPPKVLGSVNLYTEQFFSLMGDRLKDGGIATFWLPVYQLNVNEAKAILRAFHDAFPATIIWSSSDEEWIMMGIKGAPHKIDNERIRKLWSFSSTRTDLARIGIEVPEQMAALFVMDGDEIDRITAGTKPLTDFYPKRLGDVTAEDKSIHEFTGRYIRAESAAQRFRRSRLSQHVWPEAMTAGLGPFFTVREMRYRARLTPTNWLAELDIHLRGSRLREPVLETLDTNSFRIAVAKKAAGNLEPPPTEVLPDLIAAALARRDYREAIRLLEDKRSVNASNPDDIFLLTYLYCLNGDVAKAESVATATTDRERPLVKWLWEKLQAEYGFRPPASE
;
A
#
# COMPACT_ATOMS: atom_id res chain seq x y z
N MET A 1 -6.68 14.69 -29.49
CA MET A 1 -6.29 13.33 -29.94
C MET A 1 -5.23 12.71 -29.03
N HIS A 2 -4.11 13.41 -28.75
CA HIS A 2 -3.03 12.90 -27.89
C HIS A 2 -3.49 12.46 -26.49
N PHE A 3 -4.15 13.33 -25.72
CA PHE A 3 -4.60 13.00 -24.36
C PHE A 3 -5.69 11.92 -24.29
N ALA A 4 -6.53 11.85 -25.33
CA ALA A 4 -7.50 10.77 -25.47
C ALA A 4 -6.78 9.42 -25.72
N ASN A 5 -5.72 9.41 -26.54
CA ASN A 5 -4.91 8.21 -26.72
C ASN A 5 -4.18 7.81 -25.44
N ALA A 6 -3.66 8.78 -24.67
CA ALA A 6 -2.96 8.51 -23.41
C ALA A 6 -3.85 7.81 -22.37
N ARG A 7 -5.15 8.10 -22.34
CA ARG A 7 -6.08 7.44 -21.41
C ARG A 7 -6.68 6.12 -21.92
N LYS A 8 -6.50 5.74 -23.19
CA LYS A 8 -7.09 4.52 -23.77
C LYS A 8 -6.72 3.25 -23.00
N LEU A 9 -5.49 3.16 -22.51
CA LEU A 9 -5.04 2.04 -21.69
C LEU A 9 -5.95 1.87 -20.46
N PHE A 10 -6.26 2.97 -19.78
CA PHE A 10 -7.11 2.97 -18.59
C PHE A 10 -8.60 2.78 -18.93
N GLU A 11 -9.04 3.29 -20.08
CA GLU A 11 -10.40 3.02 -20.60
C GLU A 11 -10.62 1.53 -20.88
N SER A 12 -9.59 0.80 -21.33
CA SER A 12 -9.67 -0.67 -21.44
C SER A 12 -9.72 -1.41 -20.10
N GLU A 13 -9.39 -0.73 -18.99
CA GLU A 13 -9.50 -1.23 -17.61
C GLU A 13 -10.76 -0.69 -16.90
N GLU A 14 -11.79 -0.32 -17.66
CA GLU A 14 -13.08 0.16 -17.16
C GLU A 14 -13.02 1.51 -16.42
N GLN A 15 -12.01 2.34 -16.70
CA GLN A 15 -11.95 3.71 -16.20
C GLN A 15 -12.54 4.67 -17.23
N HIS A 16 -13.40 5.60 -16.83
CA HIS A 16 -13.96 6.62 -17.72
C HIS A 16 -13.60 8.04 -17.28
N LEU A 17 -13.49 8.93 -18.25
CA LEU A 17 -13.20 10.35 -18.00
C LEU A 17 -14.35 11.01 -17.24
N VAL A 18 -14.04 11.61 -16.10
CA VAL A 18 -14.98 12.42 -15.31
C VAL A 18 -14.86 13.89 -15.70
N THR A 19 -13.64 14.41 -15.70
CA THR A 19 -13.37 15.82 -15.99
C THR A 19 -12.01 15.98 -16.63
N LYS A 20 -11.86 17.08 -17.38
CA LYS A 20 -10.61 17.51 -18.00
C LYS A 20 -10.45 19.01 -17.77
N ILE A 21 -9.27 19.40 -17.29
CA ILE A 21 -8.90 20.80 -17.05
C ILE A 21 -7.66 21.10 -17.89
N GLU A 22 -7.69 22.19 -18.65
CA GLU A 22 -6.50 22.75 -19.29
C GLU A 22 -6.01 23.90 -18.41
N GLY A 23 -4.90 23.65 -17.73
CA GLY A 23 -4.37 24.49 -16.68
C GLY A 23 -3.04 25.14 -17.05
N THR A 24 -2.52 25.92 -16.12
CA THR A 24 -1.21 26.59 -16.25
C THR A 24 -0.04 25.61 -16.13
N THR A 25 -0.25 24.48 -15.45
CA THR A 25 0.76 23.44 -15.20
C THR A 25 0.68 22.26 -16.15
N GLY A 26 -0.34 22.21 -17.02
CA GLY A 26 -0.54 21.12 -17.98
C GLY A 26 -2.00 20.81 -18.24
N THR A 27 -2.25 19.73 -18.97
CA THR A 27 -3.60 19.18 -19.17
C THR A 27 -3.88 18.07 -18.17
N TRP A 28 -4.88 18.30 -17.33
CA TRP A 28 -5.31 17.40 -16.27
C TRP A 28 -6.51 16.59 -16.74
N GLN A 29 -6.52 15.28 -16.45
CA GLN A 29 -7.64 14.40 -16.70
C GLN A 29 -7.91 13.59 -15.43
N LEU A 30 -9.14 13.60 -14.95
CA LEU A 30 -9.60 12.76 -13.87
C LEU A 30 -10.41 11.61 -14.44
N LEU A 31 -9.92 10.38 -14.24
CA LEU A 31 -10.64 9.16 -14.59
C LEU A 31 -11.26 8.55 -13.34
N ARG A 32 -12.36 7.82 -13.50
CA ARG A 32 -13.05 7.08 -12.43
C ARG A 32 -13.31 5.65 -12.88
N ARG A 33 -13.10 4.70 -11.97
CA ARG A 33 -13.64 3.35 -12.10
C ARG A 33 -14.83 3.18 -11.18
N ASP A 34 -15.89 2.59 -11.70
CA ASP A 34 -17.04 2.17 -10.91
C ASP A 34 -16.96 0.66 -10.62
N LEU A 35 -17.51 0.26 -9.48
CA LEU A 35 -17.69 -1.13 -9.09
C LEU A 35 -19.13 -1.29 -8.59
N PHE A 36 -19.87 -2.23 -9.17
CA PHE A 36 -21.31 -2.42 -8.88
C PHE A 36 -22.15 -1.14 -9.05
N GLY A 37 -21.83 -0.33 -10.07
CA GLY A 37 -22.50 0.95 -10.33
C GLY A 37 -22.20 2.07 -9.34
N LEU A 38 -21.23 1.88 -8.44
CA LEU A 38 -20.83 2.86 -7.44
C LEU A 38 -19.37 3.32 -7.67
N PRO A 39 -19.02 4.58 -7.36
CA PRO A 39 -17.64 5.05 -7.44
C PRO A 39 -16.70 4.17 -6.59
N TYR A 40 -15.67 3.61 -7.23
CA TYR A 40 -14.71 2.75 -6.57
C TYR A 40 -13.38 3.48 -6.33
N TYR A 41 -12.73 3.94 -7.40
CA TYR A 41 -11.52 4.75 -7.29
C TYR A 41 -11.39 5.73 -8.46
N TYR A 42 -10.45 6.65 -8.31
CA TYR A 42 -10.13 7.68 -9.28
C TYR A 42 -8.66 7.62 -9.65
N ARG A 43 -8.33 8.10 -10.85
CA ARG A 43 -6.95 8.25 -11.34
C ARG A 43 -6.77 9.66 -11.87
N LEU A 44 -5.72 10.31 -11.40
CA LEU A 44 -5.30 11.64 -11.81
C LEU A 44 -4.19 11.51 -12.85
N MET A 45 -4.42 12.12 -14.01
CA MET A 45 -3.44 12.16 -15.09
C MET A 45 -3.08 13.61 -15.44
N THR A 46 -1.81 13.85 -15.76
CA THR A 46 -1.31 15.14 -16.23
C THR A 46 -0.45 14.94 -17.47
N ASP A 47 -0.72 15.69 -18.53
CA ASP A 47 -0.02 15.65 -19.83
C ASP A 47 0.12 14.26 -20.47
N GLY A 48 -0.79 13.35 -20.11
CA GLY A 48 -0.81 11.96 -20.59
C GLY A 48 -0.14 10.94 -19.67
N PHE A 49 0.45 11.36 -18.55
CA PHE A 49 1.02 10.47 -17.54
C PHE A 49 0.06 10.25 -16.39
N SER A 50 -0.01 9.02 -15.88
CA SER A 50 -0.69 8.73 -14.61
C SER A 50 0.16 9.26 -13.46
N MET A 51 -0.36 10.21 -12.69
CA MET A 51 0.38 10.87 -11.61
C MET A 51 0.00 10.32 -10.23
N SER A 52 -1.28 10.10 -9.97
CA SER A 52 -1.77 9.60 -8.68
C SER A 52 -3.11 8.89 -8.87
N ALA A 53 -3.55 8.10 -7.88
CA ALA A 53 -4.83 7.40 -7.94
C ALA A 53 -5.32 7.02 -6.52
N THR A 54 -6.62 6.83 -6.35
CA THR A 54 -7.24 6.41 -5.08
C THR A 54 -7.56 4.91 -5.02
N ASN A 55 -6.98 4.12 -5.94
CA ASN A 55 -7.09 2.65 -5.93
C ASN A 55 -6.31 2.06 -4.73
N PRO A 56 -6.65 0.84 -4.27
CA PRO A 56 -6.12 0.30 -3.02
C PRO A 56 -4.58 0.24 -2.90
N PRO A 57 -3.80 -0.17 -3.93
CA PRO A 57 -2.35 -0.15 -3.83
C PRO A 57 -1.77 1.26 -3.63
N ASN A 58 -2.38 2.28 -4.23
CA ASN A 58 -1.97 3.67 -4.11
C ASN A 58 -2.38 4.27 -2.76
N GLN A 59 -3.61 3.95 -2.30
CA GLN A 59 -4.05 4.26 -0.95
C GLN A 59 -3.10 3.68 0.10
N ARG A 60 -2.60 2.46 -0.11
CA ARG A 60 -1.69 1.80 0.82
C ARG A 60 -0.40 2.58 1.04
N TYR A 61 0.31 2.95 -0.03
CA TYR A 61 1.57 3.67 0.17
C TYR A 61 1.34 5.10 0.67
N MET A 62 0.42 5.85 0.06
CA MET A 62 0.16 7.25 0.42
C MET A 62 -0.26 7.42 1.89
N ARG A 63 -1.08 6.50 2.41
CA ARG A 63 -1.44 6.54 3.83
C ARG A 63 -0.26 6.17 4.73
N LEU A 64 0.64 5.28 4.30
CA LEU A 64 1.86 4.96 5.03
C LEU A 64 2.85 6.14 5.08
N PHE A 65 2.85 7.05 4.09
CA PHE A 65 3.61 8.30 4.17
C PHE A 65 3.22 9.18 5.34
N ALA A 66 1.95 9.17 5.72
CA ALA A 66 1.44 9.84 6.91
C ALA A 66 1.64 8.98 8.18
N TYR A 67 1.17 7.73 8.17
CA TYR A 67 1.11 6.94 9.40
C TYR A 67 2.48 6.50 9.93
N LEU A 68 3.48 6.26 9.07
CA LEU A 68 4.81 5.92 9.55
C LEU A 68 5.43 7.02 10.42
N PRO A 69 5.56 8.29 9.96
CA PRO A 69 6.08 9.35 10.81
C PRO A 69 5.14 9.66 11.99
N LEU A 70 3.81 9.54 11.83
CA LEU A 70 2.85 9.75 12.92
C LEU A 70 3.01 8.73 14.06
N VAL A 71 3.35 7.46 13.77
CA VAL A 71 3.61 6.44 14.80
C VAL A 71 4.93 6.71 15.52
N LEU A 72 5.95 7.15 14.78
CA LEU A 72 7.31 7.31 15.30
C LEU A 72 7.53 8.64 16.02
N HIS A 73 6.76 9.67 15.68
CA HIS A 73 6.81 10.96 16.35
C HIS A 73 5.88 10.96 17.58
N PRO A 74 6.36 11.29 18.79
CA PRO A 74 5.57 11.16 20.01
C PRO A 74 4.41 12.15 20.07
N GLN A 75 4.60 13.39 19.60
CA GLN A 75 3.61 14.48 19.66
C GLN A 75 3.73 15.42 18.46
N PRO A 76 3.35 14.98 17.23
CA PRO A 76 3.46 15.83 16.05
C PRO A 76 2.35 16.91 16.06
N GLN A 77 2.70 18.17 15.81
CA GLN A 77 1.75 19.29 15.79
C GLN A 77 1.62 19.94 14.41
N ASP A 78 2.73 20.08 13.69
CA ASP A 78 2.77 20.68 12.35
C ASP A 78 3.27 19.69 11.31
N ALA A 79 2.49 19.50 10.25
CA ALA A 79 2.86 18.70 9.08
C ALA A 79 2.95 19.55 7.81
N LEU A 80 3.92 19.24 6.95
CA LEU A 80 4.03 19.73 5.58
C LEU A 80 3.91 18.55 4.60
N LEU A 81 2.97 18.64 3.65
CA LEU A 81 2.88 17.75 2.50
C LEU A 81 3.33 18.49 1.24
N ILE A 82 4.32 17.94 0.53
CA ILE A 82 4.79 18.40 -0.78
C ILE A 82 4.25 17.45 -1.86
N ALA A 83 3.58 18.03 -2.86
CA ALA A 83 2.77 17.36 -3.88
C ALA A 83 1.50 16.72 -3.29
N PHE A 84 0.34 17.29 -3.63
CA PHE A 84 -0.96 16.89 -3.12
C PHE A 84 -1.51 15.65 -3.83
N GLY A 85 -1.33 15.56 -5.16
CA GLY A 85 -1.87 14.48 -5.98
C GLY A 85 -3.39 14.35 -5.82
N CYS A 86 -3.87 13.17 -5.40
CA CYS A 86 -5.29 12.94 -5.08
C CYS A 86 -5.69 13.33 -3.64
N GLY A 87 -4.74 13.76 -2.79
CA GLY A 87 -5.00 14.16 -1.40
C GLY A 87 -5.08 13.03 -0.38
N VAL A 88 -4.70 11.79 -0.74
CA VAL A 88 -4.78 10.64 0.17
C VAL A 88 -3.87 10.79 1.40
N THR A 89 -2.64 11.28 1.19
CA THR A 89 -1.68 11.50 2.29
C THR A 89 -2.16 12.61 3.22
N ALA A 90 -2.72 13.69 2.66
CA ALA A 90 -3.32 14.76 3.44
C ALA A 90 -4.55 14.29 4.24
N ASP A 91 -5.39 13.43 3.66
CA ASP A 91 -6.52 12.81 4.35
C ASP A 91 -6.08 11.93 5.53
N ALA A 92 -5.01 11.14 5.35
CA ALA A 92 -4.43 10.36 6.45
C ALA A 92 -3.82 11.23 7.55
N LEU A 93 -3.14 12.33 7.20
CA LEU A 93 -2.66 13.31 8.19
C LEU A 93 -3.85 13.93 8.94
N ALA A 94 -4.92 14.30 8.25
CA ALA A 94 -6.11 14.87 8.88
C ALA A 94 -6.83 13.90 9.85
N HIS A 95 -6.65 12.58 9.72
CA HIS A 95 -7.18 11.65 10.71
C HIS A 95 -6.46 11.69 12.06
N ASP A 96 -5.27 12.28 12.13
CA ASP A 96 -4.57 12.45 13.39
C ASP A 96 -5.11 13.65 14.16
N VAL A 97 -5.60 13.41 15.37
CA VAL A 97 -6.22 14.45 16.20
C VAL A 97 -5.19 15.33 16.93
N ASP A 98 -3.93 14.93 17.02
CA ASP A 98 -2.88 15.70 17.69
C ASP A 98 -2.26 16.76 16.74
N LEU A 99 -2.43 16.60 15.41
CA LEU A 99 -2.00 17.63 14.45
C LEU A 99 -2.87 18.88 14.56
N GLU A 100 -2.22 20.03 14.64
CA GLU A 100 -2.85 21.35 14.72
C GLU A 100 -2.83 22.09 13.38
N ARG A 101 -1.88 21.74 12.49
CA ARG A 101 -1.76 22.34 11.16
C ARG A 101 -1.19 21.36 10.14
N ILE A 102 -1.75 21.43 8.93
CA ILE A 102 -1.29 20.68 7.76
C ILE A 102 -1.09 21.68 6.60
N ASP A 103 0.15 22.06 6.33
CA ASP A 103 0.48 22.82 5.12
C ASP A 103 0.59 21.87 3.93
N ILE A 104 -0.11 22.16 2.85
CA ILE A 104 -0.16 21.31 1.65
C ILE A 104 0.32 22.16 0.48
N VAL A 105 1.48 21.82 -0.06
CA VAL A 105 2.14 22.57 -1.13
C VAL A 105 2.09 21.74 -2.41
N ASP A 106 1.47 22.30 -3.45
CA ASP A 106 1.50 21.74 -4.80
C ASP A 106 1.78 22.86 -5.80
N ILE A 107 2.58 22.59 -6.82
CA ILE A 107 2.85 23.56 -7.89
C ILE A 107 1.61 23.80 -8.76
N SER A 108 0.69 22.82 -8.77
CA SER A 108 -0.46 22.77 -9.66
C SER A 108 -1.73 23.09 -8.91
N LYS A 109 -2.27 24.29 -9.15
CA LYS A 109 -3.58 24.68 -8.61
C LYS A 109 -4.68 23.69 -9.01
N GLU A 110 -4.56 23.12 -10.20
CA GLU A 110 -5.50 22.16 -10.78
C GLU A 110 -5.66 20.90 -9.91
N ALA A 111 -4.62 20.49 -9.19
CA ALA A 111 -4.70 19.36 -8.25
C ALA A 111 -5.66 19.67 -7.08
N PHE A 112 -5.66 20.91 -6.58
CA PHE A 112 -6.60 21.37 -5.56
C PHE A 112 -8.01 21.57 -6.10
N ASP A 113 -8.14 22.10 -7.32
CA ASP A 113 -9.45 22.34 -7.96
C ASP A 113 -10.22 21.02 -8.17
N LEU A 114 -9.52 19.90 -8.36
CA LEU A 114 -10.09 18.57 -8.51
C LEU A 114 -10.42 17.87 -7.17
N ALA A 115 -10.01 18.43 -6.03
CA ALA A 115 -10.15 17.77 -4.73
C ALA A 115 -11.60 17.44 -4.35
N ASP A 116 -12.55 18.29 -4.79
CA ASP A 116 -13.97 18.06 -4.58
C ASP A 116 -14.57 16.99 -5.49
N ASP A 117 -13.88 16.49 -6.51
CA ASP A 117 -14.43 15.49 -7.44
C ASP A 117 -14.22 14.04 -6.97
N TYR A 118 -13.23 13.83 -6.10
CA TYR A 118 -12.92 12.51 -5.55
C TYR A 118 -14.01 12.03 -4.59
N ARG A 119 -14.46 10.79 -4.79
CA ARG A 119 -15.44 10.09 -3.93
C ARG A 119 -14.99 8.64 -3.76
N GLY A 120 -15.66 7.89 -2.88
CA GLY A 120 -15.45 6.44 -2.76
C GLY A 120 -15.08 5.99 -1.35
N ALA A 121 -14.81 4.70 -1.21
CA ALA A 121 -14.49 4.11 0.08
C ALA A 121 -13.14 4.61 0.59
N GLY A 122 -13.09 5.07 1.85
CA GLY A 122 -11.83 5.47 2.49
C GLY A 122 -11.15 6.64 1.79
N TYR A 123 -11.92 7.67 1.45
CA TYR A 123 -11.39 8.96 1.02
C TYR A 123 -12.32 10.07 1.50
N SER A 124 -11.75 11.13 2.04
CA SER A 124 -12.43 12.40 2.24
C SER A 124 -11.57 13.54 1.66
N ASN A 125 -12.22 14.64 1.26
CA ASN A 125 -11.47 15.80 0.77
C ASN A 125 -10.79 16.48 1.97
N SER A 126 -9.50 16.21 2.14
CA SER A 126 -8.67 16.75 3.22
C SER A 126 -8.56 18.28 3.21
N LEU A 127 -8.81 18.96 2.08
CA LEU A 127 -8.82 20.42 2.01
C LEU A 127 -10.01 21.05 2.74
N ARG A 128 -10.99 20.25 3.17
CA ARG A 128 -12.11 20.69 4.00
C ARG A 128 -11.80 20.65 5.49
N ASP A 129 -10.67 20.07 5.90
CA ASP A 129 -10.22 20.10 7.29
C ASP A 129 -9.79 21.54 7.66
N PRO A 130 -10.27 22.12 8.78
CA PRO A 130 -9.92 23.49 9.17
C PRO A 130 -8.44 23.70 9.47
N ARG A 131 -7.67 22.63 9.68
CA ARG A 131 -6.22 22.65 9.92
C ARG A 131 -5.43 22.61 8.61
N ALA A 132 -6.05 22.25 7.49
CA ALA A 132 -5.42 22.17 6.19
C ALA A 132 -5.27 23.55 5.55
N ASN A 133 -4.10 23.83 5.01
CA ASN A 133 -3.78 25.06 4.30
C ASN A 133 -3.15 24.74 2.94
N ALA A 134 -3.92 24.92 1.87
CA ALA A 134 -3.47 24.69 0.50
C ALA A 134 -2.65 25.86 -0.04
N ILE A 135 -1.47 25.59 -0.56
CA ILE A 135 -0.49 26.57 -1.02
C ILE A 135 -0.08 26.19 -2.44
N VAL A 136 -0.42 27.04 -3.41
CA VAL A 136 0.00 26.86 -4.81
C VAL A 136 1.42 27.40 -4.96
N GLN A 137 2.42 26.52 -4.90
CA GLN A 137 3.82 26.89 -4.99
C GLN A 137 4.70 25.68 -5.35
N ASP A 138 5.84 25.93 -6.00
CA ASP A 138 6.87 24.91 -6.15
C ASP A 138 7.40 24.47 -4.76
N GLY A 139 7.45 23.16 -4.52
CA GLY A 139 7.80 22.60 -3.21
C GLY A 139 9.24 22.92 -2.79
N ARG A 140 10.18 22.94 -3.73
CA ARG A 140 11.57 23.31 -3.46
C ARG A 140 11.68 24.80 -3.11
N PHE A 141 11.05 25.66 -3.89
CA PHE A 141 11.00 27.09 -3.61
C PHE A 141 10.32 27.39 -2.26
N PHE A 142 9.26 26.66 -1.91
CA PHE A 142 8.63 26.77 -0.59
C PHE A 142 9.59 26.46 0.55
N LEU A 143 10.35 25.36 0.47
CA LEU A 143 11.38 25.04 1.47
C LEU A 143 12.49 26.09 1.52
N GLN A 144 12.84 26.74 0.41
CA GLN A 144 13.84 27.81 0.40
C GLN A 144 13.31 29.11 1.03
N ALA A 145 12.08 29.50 0.69
CA ALA A 145 11.52 30.80 1.04
C ALA A 145 10.88 30.84 2.44
N SER A 146 10.25 29.74 2.88
CA SER A 146 9.51 29.70 4.14
C SER A 146 10.45 29.47 5.33
N PRO A 147 10.43 30.31 6.38
CA PRO A 147 11.22 30.07 7.59
C PRO A 147 10.61 28.98 8.51
N ARG A 148 9.38 28.53 8.24
CA ARG A 148 8.63 27.63 9.11
C ARG A 148 9.31 26.26 9.21
N ARG A 149 9.24 25.65 10.40
CA ARG A 149 9.70 24.30 10.66
C ARG A 149 8.55 23.39 11.06
N TYR A 150 8.65 22.11 10.74
CA TYR A 150 7.60 21.11 10.89
C TYR A 150 8.08 19.91 11.70
N ASP A 151 7.16 19.23 12.38
CA ASP A 151 7.41 17.95 13.02
C ASP A 151 7.47 16.82 11.97
N ILE A 152 6.64 16.95 10.92
CA ILE A 152 6.56 16.00 9.81
C ILE A 152 6.67 16.74 8.48
N ILE A 153 7.54 16.27 7.59
CA ILE A 153 7.55 16.67 6.18
C ILE A 153 7.40 15.42 5.32
N THR A 154 6.39 15.36 4.48
CA THR A 154 6.18 14.24 3.55
C THR A 154 6.17 14.73 2.11
N GLY A 155 6.76 13.96 1.20
CA GLY A 155 6.86 14.33 -0.22
C GLY A 155 6.71 13.14 -1.18
N GLU A 156 5.72 13.23 -2.06
CA GLU A 156 5.40 12.22 -3.08
C GLU A 156 5.24 12.90 -4.45
N PRO A 157 6.31 13.51 -4.98
CA PRO A 157 6.24 14.26 -6.23
C PRO A 157 5.98 13.33 -7.43
N PRO A 158 5.77 13.88 -8.64
CA PRO A 158 5.73 13.07 -9.84
C PRO A 158 6.99 12.19 -9.99
N PRO A 159 6.90 11.09 -10.76
CA PRO A 159 8.02 10.20 -11.03
C PRO A 159 9.35 10.92 -11.26
N PRO A 160 10.48 10.43 -10.70
CA PRO A 160 11.77 11.13 -10.76
C PRO A 160 12.21 11.53 -12.18
N LYS A 161 11.83 10.72 -13.18
CA LYS A 161 12.19 10.88 -14.59
C LYS A 161 11.24 11.78 -15.38
N VAL A 162 10.13 12.23 -14.79
CA VAL A 162 9.28 13.28 -15.37
C VAL A 162 10.04 14.60 -15.35
N LEU A 163 9.90 15.38 -16.42
CA LEU A 163 10.59 16.65 -16.61
C LEU A 163 10.46 17.56 -15.38
N GLY A 164 11.60 18.06 -14.89
CA GLY A 164 11.68 18.94 -13.71
C GLY A 164 11.68 18.21 -12.36
N SER A 165 11.13 17.00 -12.28
CA SER A 165 10.95 16.29 -11.00
C SER A 165 12.28 15.87 -10.36
N VAL A 166 13.32 15.61 -11.15
CA VAL A 166 14.69 15.30 -10.68
C VAL A 166 15.21 16.32 -9.65
N ASN A 167 14.79 17.58 -9.73
CA ASN A 167 15.19 18.66 -8.81
C ASN A 167 14.69 18.46 -7.37
N LEU A 168 13.74 17.53 -7.16
CA LEU A 168 13.18 17.12 -5.87
C LEU A 168 13.82 15.82 -5.35
N TYR A 169 14.80 15.25 -6.05
CA TYR A 169 15.47 14.00 -5.68
C TYR A 169 16.96 14.17 -5.38
N THR A 170 17.43 15.41 -5.30
CA THR A 170 18.85 15.73 -5.07
C THR A 170 19.17 15.84 -3.59
N GLU A 171 20.45 15.59 -3.26
CA GLU A 171 21.00 15.81 -1.92
C GLU A 171 20.70 17.23 -1.40
N GLN A 172 20.77 18.23 -2.27
CA GLN A 172 20.45 19.62 -1.94
C GLN A 172 18.97 19.79 -1.55
N PHE A 173 18.05 19.15 -2.28
CA PHE A 173 16.63 19.20 -1.94
C PHE A 173 16.34 18.49 -0.61
N PHE A 174 16.92 17.32 -0.38
CA PHE A 174 16.76 16.61 0.89
C PHE A 174 17.36 17.38 2.06
N SER A 175 18.48 18.09 1.85
CA SER A 175 19.06 19.00 2.85
C SER A 175 18.08 20.13 3.19
N LEU A 176 17.41 20.71 2.20
CA LEU A 176 16.36 21.73 2.43
C LEU A 176 15.19 21.16 3.26
N MET A 177 14.76 19.92 3.02
CA MET A 177 13.78 19.27 3.88
C MET A 177 14.29 19.17 5.33
N GLY A 178 15.54 18.70 5.52
CA GLY A 178 16.17 18.61 6.83
C GLY A 178 16.26 19.96 7.57
N ASP A 179 16.57 21.04 6.87
CA ASP A 179 16.63 22.39 7.44
C ASP A 179 15.27 22.89 7.96
N ARG A 180 14.17 22.40 7.35
CA ARG A 180 12.79 22.74 7.73
C ARG A 180 12.16 21.75 8.70
N LEU A 181 12.87 20.72 9.15
CA LEU A 181 12.42 19.92 10.28
C LEU A 181 12.75 20.61 11.62
N LYS A 182 11.86 20.46 12.59
CA LYS A 182 12.16 20.64 14.02
C LYS A 182 13.10 19.51 14.47
N ASP A 183 13.80 19.70 15.60
CA ASP A 183 14.63 18.63 16.16
C ASP A 183 13.73 17.46 16.59
N GLY A 184 14.10 16.23 16.24
CA GLY A 184 13.24 15.05 16.38
C GLY A 184 12.22 14.88 15.26
N GLY A 185 12.09 15.87 14.37
CA GLY A 185 11.19 15.84 13.23
C GLY A 185 11.56 14.75 12.21
N ILE A 186 10.56 14.30 11.46
CA ILE A 186 10.67 13.16 10.54
C ILE A 186 10.29 13.60 9.13
N ALA A 187 11.17 13.30 8.17
CA ALA A 187 10.89 13.41 6.74
C ALA A 187 10.52 12.03 6.16
N THR A 188 9.51 11.97 5.31
CA THR A 188 9.22 10.83 4.42
C THR A 188 9.25 11.26 2.96
N PHE A 189 9.90 10.47 2.11
CA PHE A 189 10.02 10.79 0.69
C PHE A 189 9.95 9.56 -0.21
N TRP A 190 9.29 9.70 -1.36
CA TRP A 190 9.00 8.60 -2.26
C TRP A 190 10.17 8.17 -3.10
N LEU A 191 10.39 6.85 -3.15
CA LEU A 191 11.33 6.20 -4.05
C LEU A 191 10.60 5.09 -4.84
N PRO A 192 10.16 5.37 -6.08
CA PRO A 192 9.55 4.36 -6.95
C PRO A 192 10.62 3.47 -7.56
N VAL A 193 11.10 2.46 -6.83
CA VAL A 193 12.23 1.65 -7.30
C VAL A 193 11.90 0.93 -8.61
N TYR A 194 10.65 0.54 -8.84
CA TYR A 194 10.20 -0.11 -10.07
C TYR A 194 10.40 0.72 -11.36
N GLN A 195 10.64 2.03 -11.26
CA GLN A 195 10.87 2.92 -12.42
C GLN A 195 12.36 3.26 -12.64
N LEU A 196 13.22 2.74 -11.78
CA LEU A 196 14.64 3.06 -11.73
C LEU A 196 15.47 1.83 -12.10
N ASN A 197 16.66 2.06 -12.63
CA ASN A 197 17.69 1.03 -12.58
C ASN A 197 18.39 1.03 -11.20
N VAL A 198 19.15 -0.03 -10.93
CA VAL A 198 19.82 -0.21 -9.62
C VAL A 198 20.76 0.96 -9.27
N ASN A 199 21.47 1.52 -10.25
CA ASN A 199 22.42 2.61 -9.99
C ASN A 199 21.71 3.94 -9.70
N GLU A 200 20.59 4.20 -10.38
CA GLU A 200 19.74 5.37 -10.13
C GLU A 200 19.13 5.31 -8.73
N ALA A 201 18.55 4.15 -8.35
CA ALA A 201 18.02 3.95 -7.01
C ALA A 201 19.11 4.16 -5.94
N LYS A 202 20.31 3.62 -6.15
CA LYS A 202 21.45 3.84 -5.25
C LYS A 202 21.90 5.30 -5.17
N ALA A 203 21.91 6.04 -6.29
CA ALA A 203 22.28 7.44 -6.29
C ALA A 203 21.29 8.31 -5.49
N ILE A 204 19.98 8.02 -5.59
CA ILE A 204 18.95 8.71 -4.81
C ILE A 204 19.04 8.31 -3.33
N LEU A 205 19.20 7.03 -3.02
CA LEU A 205 19.39 6.55 -1.64
C LEU A 205 20.61 7.19 -0.97
N ARG A 206 21.74 7.30 -1.69
CA ARG A 206 22.95 7.98 -1.22
C ARG A 206 22.66 9.46 -0.95
N ALA A 207 22.01 10.16 -1.89
CA ALA A 207 21.65 11.57 -1.73
C ALA A 207 20.75 11.82 -0.53
N PHE A 208 19.76 10.96 -0.29
CA PHE A 208 18.88 11.05 0.87
C PHE A 208 19.65 10.79 2.17
N HIS A 209 20.50 9.76 2.20
CA HIS A 209 21.29 9.41 3.37
C HIS A 209 22.38 10.45 3.70
N ASP A 210 22.95 11.11 2.70
CA ASP A 210 23.86 12.26 2.90
C ASP A 210 23.17 13.41 3.64
N ALA A 211 21.91 13.70 3.30
CA ALA A 211 21.11 14.72 3.98
C ALA A 211 20.58 14.26 5.34
N PHE A 212 20.37 12.95 5.54
CA PHE A 212 19.81 12.36 6.76
C PHE A 212 20.66 11.18 7.26
N PRO A 213 21.58 11.41 8.22
CA PRO A 213 22.37 10.34 8.81
C PRO A 213 21.50 9.25 9.49
N ALA A 214 20.40 9.65 10.14
CA ALA A 214 19.41 8.72 10.67
C ALA A 214 18.35 8.41 9.61
N THR A 215 18.62 7.42 8.74
CA THR A 215 17.73 7.01 7.65
C THR A 215 17.22 5.57 7.83
N ILE A 216 15.94 5.36 7.51
CA ILE A 216 15.30 4.05 7.39
C ILE A 216 14.51 3.99 6.08
N ILE A 217 14.57 2.87 5.38
CA ILE A 217 13.75 2.60 4.20
C ILE A 217 12.66 1.61 4.56
N TRP A 218 11.43 1.93 4.14
CA TRP A 218 10.25 1.12 4.37
C TRP A 218 9.63 0.68 3.04
N SER A 219 9.17 -0.57 2.96
CA SER A 219 8.36 -1.07 1.85
C SER A 219 6.90 -0.79 2.19
N SER A 220 6.21 -0.04 1.34
CA SER A 220 4.85 0.42 1.64
C SER A 220 3.79 -0.39 0.88
N SER A 221 3.86 -0.30 -0.45
CA SER A 221 3.12 -1.10 -1.41
C SER A 221 4.12 -1.72 -2.39
N ASP A 222 4.88 -2.68 -1.86
CA ASP A 222 5.86 -3.48 -2.61
C ASP A 222 7.09 -2.69 -3.05
N GLU A 223 7.14 -2.29 -4.32
CA GLU A 223 8.25 -1.53 -4.95
C GLU A 223 8.06 -0.01 -4.85
N GLU A 224 7.02 0.42 -4.13
CA GLU A 224 6.85 1.79 -3.66
C GLU A 224 7.60 1.92 -2.32
N TRP A 225 8.83 2.43 -2.33
CA TRP A 225 9.63 2.58 -1.12
C TRP A 225 9.46 3.97 -0.52
N ILE A 226 9.49 4.03 0.81
CA ILE A 226 9.47 5.27 1.59
C ILE A 226 10.85 5.43 2.20
N MET A 227 11.57 6.46 1.75
CA MET A 227 12.78 6.93 2.41
C MET A 227 12.37 7.77 3.61
N MET A 228 12.80 7.40 4.81
CA MET A 228 12.51 8.14 6.02
C MET A 228 13.79 8.66 6.66
N GLY A 229 13.83 9.97 6.91
CA GLY A 229 14.95 10.65 7.55
C GLY A 229 14.51 11.27 8.87
N ILE A 230 15.32 11.16 9.91
CA ILE A 230 15.03 11.73 11.23
C ILE A 230 16.07 12.82 11.54
N LYS A 231 15.60 13.99 11.96
CA LYS A 231 16.49 15.09 12.36
C LYS A 231 16.94 14.93 13.81
N GLY A 232 18.26 14.88 14.01
CA GLY A 232 18.83 14.75 15.34
C GLY A 232 18.64 13.35 15.93
N ALA A 233 18.37 13.27 17.23
CA ALA A 233 18.24 11.99 17.92
C ALA A 233 16.84 11.39 17.69
N PRO A 234 16.74 10.13 17.24
CA PRO A 234 15.45 9.46 17.05
C PRO A 234 14.71 9.26 18.37
N HIS A 235 13.39 9.46 18.33
CA HIS A 235 12.51 9.17 19.44
C HIS A 235 12.33 7.66 19.61
N LYS A 236 12.12 7.22 20.86
CA LYS A 236 11.52 5.92 21.13
C LYS A 236 10.03 6.03 20.87
N ILE A 237 9.44 4.99 20.29
CA ILE A 237 7.99 4.97 20.08
C ILE A 237 7.29 5.04 21.44
N ASP A 238 6.30 5.93 21.52
CA ASP A 238 5.41 6.04 22.67
C ASP A 238 4.27 5.02 22.54
N ASN A 239 4.10 4.18 23.56
CA ASN A 239 3.02 3.20 23.62
C ASN A 239 1.64 3.88 23.61
N GLU A 240 1.51 5.08 24.17
CA GLU A 240 0.24 5.82 24.11
C GLU A 240 -0.05 6.29 22.68
N ARG A 241 0.98 6.66 21.92
CA ARG A 241 0.85 7.03 20.51
C ARG A 241 0.35 5.86 19.65
N ILE A 242 0.96 4.68 19.83
CA ILE A 242 0.47 3.44 19.20
C ILE A 242 -0.99 3.18 19.60
N ARG A 243 -1.29 3.27 20.90
CA ARG A 243 -2.65 3.00 21.41
C ARG A 243 -3.65 3.93 20.74
N LYS A 244 -3.38 5.25 20.68
CA LYS A 244 -4.25 6.23 20.03
C LYS A 244 -4.55 5.83 18.58
N LEU A 245 -3.51 5.61 17.76
CA LEU A 245 -3.68 5.32 16.33
C LEU A 245 -4.48 4.04 16.04
N TRP A 246 -4.37 3.00 16.88
CA TRP A 246 -5.15 1.76 16.73
C TRP A 246 -6.47 1.72 17.53
N SER A 247 -6.80 2.78 18.28
CA SER A 247 -8.06 2.87 19.02
C SER A 247 -9.04 3.92 18.49
N PHE A 248 -8.58 5.03 17.92
CA PHE A 248 -9.45 6.00 17.25
C PHE A 248 -10.06 5.39 15.97
N SER A 249 -11.37 5.56 15.79
CA SER A 249 -12.10 4.88 14.73
C SER A 249 -11.66 5.30 13.32
N SER A 250 -11.29 6.57 13.12
CA SER A 250 -10.80 7.09 11.84
C SER A 250 -9.49 6.39 11.46
N THR A 251 -8.44 6.55 12.26
CA THR A 251 -7.10 6.00 12.01
C THR A 251 -7.12 4.47 12.00
N ARG A 252 -7.82 3.81 12.92
CA ARG A 252 -7.90 2.35 12.98
C ARG A 252 -8.55 1.76 11.72
N THR A 253 -9.67 2.33 11.29
CA THR A 253 -10.36 1.85 10.07
C THR A 253 -9.46 2.01 8.85
N ASP A 254 -8.73 3.12 8.81
CA ASP A 254 -7.89 3.49 7.70
C ASP A 254 -6.62 2.63 7.61
N LEU A 255 -5.92 2.44 8.73
CA LEU A 255 -4.81 1.50 8.90
C LEU A 255 -5.21 0.07 8.53
N ALA A 256 -6.36 -0.40 9.00
CA ALA A 256 -6.87 -1.72 8.66
C ALA A 256 -7.13 -1.87 7.14
N ARG A 257 -7.72 -0.85 6.50
CA ARG A 257 -8.00 -0.86 5.05
C ARG A 257 -6.74 -0.97 4.20
N ILE A 258 -5.63 -0.41 4.66
CA ILE A 258 -4.33 -0.51 3.98
C ILE A 258 -3.52 -1.73 4.45
N GLY A 259 -4.16 -2.69 5.13
CA GLY A 259 -3.54 -3.93 5.58
C GLY A 259 -2.46 -3.75 6.64
N ILE A 260 -2.63 -2.77 7.53
CA ILE A 260 -1.88 -2.58 8.77
C ILE A 260 -2.87 -2.66 9.94
N GLU A 261 -3.24 -3.87 10.30
CA GLU A 261 -4.27 -4.14 11.31
C GLU A 261 -3.72 -4.12 12.73
N VAL A 262 -2.43 -4.38 12.90
CA VAL A 262 -1.72 -4.35 14.19
C VAL A 262 -0.40 -3.57 14.09
N PRO A 263 0.08 -2.93 15.18
CA PRO A 263 1.27 -2.09 15.16
C PRO A 263 2.55 -2.79 14.68
N GLU A 264 2.71 -4.07 15.00
CA GLU A 264 3.86 -4.90 14.63
C GLU A 264 4.07 -4.95 13.10
N GLN A 265 2.98 -4.83 12.33
CA GLN A 265 3.06 -4.80 10.87
C GLN A 265 3.84 -3.59 10.36
N MET A 266 3.85 -2.46 11.07
CA MET A 266 4.65 -1.28 10.70
C MET A 266 6.15 -1.59 10.76
N ALA A 267 6.61 -2.23 11.84
CA ALA A 267 8.02 -2.64 11.96
C ALA A 267 8.42 -3.63 10.87
N ALA A 268 7.51 -4.54 10.49
CA ALA A 268 7.72 -5.51 9.43
C ALA A 268 7.80 -4.89 8.02
N LEU A 269 7.51 -3.60 7.84
CA LEU A 269 7.74 -2.88 6.59
C LEU A 269 9.22 -2.56 6.35
N PHE A 270 10.09 -2.76 7.34
CA PHE A 270 11.52 -2.42 7.25
C PHE A 270 12.23 -3.10 6.08
N VAL A 271 12.95 -2.30 5.29
CA VAL A 271 13.77 -2.75 4.14
C VAL A 271 15.24 -2.74 4.54
N MET A 272 15.74 -1.57 4.94
CA MET A 272 17.13 -1.28 5.27
C MET A 272 17.26 0.02 6.09
N ASP A 273 18.41 0.23 6.72
CA ASP A 273 18.79 1.47 7.41
C ASP A 273 20.06 2.11 6.79
N GLY A 274 20.53 3.21 7.36
CA GLY A 274 21.72 3.94 6.90
C GLY A 274 22.97 3.08 6.70
N ASP A 275 23.28 2.18 7.64
CA ASP A 275 24.46 1.30 7.55
C ASP A 275 24.42 0.41 6.29
N GLU A 276 23.24 -0.09 5.94
CA GLU A 276 23.03 -0.88 4.72
C GLU A 276 23.05 0.00 3.46
N ILE A 277 22.56 1.25 3.53
CA ILE A 277 22.68 2.23 2.44
C ILE A 277 24.16 2.51 2.14
N ASP A 278 24.98 2.79 3.15
CA ASP A 278 26.43 2.98 3.00
C ASP A 278 27.08 1.78 2.30
N ARG A 279 26.73 0.56 2.72
CA ARG A 279 27.26 -0.68 2.13
C ARG A 279 26.89 -0.82 0.65
N ILE A 280 25.63 -0.57 0.29
CA ILE A 280 25.16 -0.84 -1.08
C ILE A 280 25.50 0.29 -2.05
N THR A 281 25.70 1.50 -1.52
CA THR A 281 26.08 2.70 -2.26
C THR A 281 27.60 2.93 -2.25
N ALA A 282 28.41 2.02 -1.70
CA ALA A 282 29.86 2.10 -1.78
C ALA A 282 30.35 2.31 -3.23
N GLY A 283 31.07 3.41 -3.46
CA GLY A 283 31.53 3.83 -4.80
C GLY A 283 30.48 4.51 -5.68
N THR A 284 29.25 4.68 -5.20
CA THR A 284 28.16 5.41 -5.88
C THR A 284 28.14 6.86 -5.41
N LYS A 285 28.12 7.82 -6.34
CA LYS A 285 27.96 9.25 -6.01
C LYS A 285 26.47 9.59 -5.85
N PRO A 286 26.09 10.50 -4.93
CA PRO A 286 24.70 10.91 -4.75
C PRO A 286 24.13 11.56 -6.01
N LEU A 287 22.81 11.53 -6.18
CA LEU A 287 22.14 12.43 -7.11
C LEU A 287 22.22 13.86 -6.57
N THR A 288 22.77 14.79 -7.35
CA THR A 288 22.96 16.19 -6.94
C THR A 288 22.51 17.14 -8.04
N ASP A 289 22.23 18.39 -7.67
CA ASP A 289 21.87 19.47 -8.61
C ASP A 289 22.92 19.68 -9.71
N PHE A 290 24.19 19.39 -9.40
CA PHE A 290 25.31 19.53 -10.34
C PHE A 290 25.41 18.38 -11.34
N TYR A 291 24.77 17.25 -11.06
CA TYR A 291 24.80 16.06 -11.91
C TYR A 291 23.40 15.40 -11.97
N PRO A 292 22.37 16.12 -12.44
CA PRO A 292 20.99 15.62 -12.44
C PRO A 292 20.82 14.42 -13.38
N LYS A 293 21.67 14.31 -14.40
CA LYS A 293 21.71 13.19 -15.37
C LYS A 293 22.34 11.90 -14.83
N ARG A 294 22.65 11.82 -13.52
CA ARG A 294 22.82 10.51 -12.85
C ARG A 294 21.51 9.71 -12.87
N LEU A 295 20.38 10.40 -13.00
CA LEU A 295 19.11 9.84 -13.41
C LEU A 295 19.00 9.91 -14.93
N GLY A 296 18.91 8.75 -15.59
CA GLY A 296 18.81 8.66 -17.03
C GLY A 296 17.39 8.89 -17.55
N ASP A 297 17.27 9.10 -18.86
CA ASP A 297 16.00 9.38 -19.52
C ASP A 297 15.23 8.08 -19.90
N VAL A 298 15.86 6.91 -19.74
CA VAL A 298 15.27 5.60 -20.12
C VAL A 298 14.67 4.91 -18.90
N THR A 299 13.37 4.65 -18.93
CA THR A 299 12.72 3.64 -18.09
C THR A 299 12.97 2.28 -18.72
N ALA A 300 14.01 1.58 -18.27
CA ALA A 300 14.25 0.20 -18.70
C ALA A 300 13.34 -0.72 -17.88
N GLU A 301 12.68 -1.69 -18.53
CA GLU A 301 12.18 -2.91 -17.88
C GLU A 301 13.40 -3.75 -17.46
N ASP A 302 14.08 -3.28 -16.41
CA ASP A 302 15.31 -3.86 -15.94
C ASP A 302 14.99 -4.96 -14.93
N LYS A 303 15.01 -6.23 -15.35
CA LYS A 303 14.82 -7.38 -14.43
C LYS A 303 15.74 -7.31 -13.21
N SER A 304 16.90 -6.64 -13.31
CA SER A 304 17.82 -6.49 -12.19
C SER A 304 17.26 -5.63 -11.05
N ILE A 305 16.32 -4.70 -11.31
CA ILE A 305 15.70 -3.92 -10.23
C ILE A 305 14.75 -4.78 -9.41
N HIS A 306 13.96 -5.64 -10.05
CA HIS A 306 13.07 -6.58 -9.34
C HIS A 306 13.87 -7.61 -8.53
N GLU A 307 15.01 -8.09 -9.06
CA GLU A 307 15.93 -8.95 -8.31
C GLU A 307 16.59 -8.21 -7.13
N PHE A 308 16.95 -6.93 -7.33
CA PHE A 308 17.46 -6.07 -6.27
C PHE A 308 16.43 -5.89 -5.16
N THR A 309 15.20 -5.49 -5.50
CA THR A 309 14.09 -5.30 -4.54
C THR A 309 13.75 -6.61 -3.83
N GLY A 310 13.62 -7.71 -4.58
CA GLY A 310 13.27 -9.02 -4.04
C GLY A 310 14.22 -9.50 -2.93
N ARG A 311 15.52 -9.20 -3.02
CA ARG A 311 16.50 -9.52 -1.94
C ARG A 311 16.19 -8.80 -0.62
N TYR A 312 15.59 -7.62 -0.68
CA TYR A 312 15.20 -6.88 0.52
C TYR A 312 13.83 -7.26 1.05
N ILE A 313 12.94 -7.78 0.21
CA ILE A 313 11.60 -8.19 0.64
C ILE A 313 11.58 -9.55 1.36
N ARG A 314 12.50 -10.47 1.02
CA ARG A 314 12.62 -11.81 1.66
C ARG A 314 12.54 -11.74 3.18
N ALA A 315 11.62 -12.50 3.76
CA ALA A 315 11.20 -12.37 5.15
C ALA A 315 12.35 -12.61 6.13
N GLU A 316 13.09 -13.71 5.94
CA GLU A 316 14.19 -14.06 6.84
C GLU A 316 15.31 -13.01 6.82
N SER A 317 15.75 -12.61 5.63
CA SER A 317 16.81 -11.61 5.47
C SER A 317 16.38 -10.24 5.98
N ALA A 318 15.13 -9.84 5.75
CA ALA A 318 14.59 -8.58 6.26
C ALA A 318 14.48 -8.57 7.79
N ALA A 319 13.98 -9.65 8.39
CA ALA A 319 13.91 -9.78 9.84
C ALA A 319 15.31 -9.75 10.49
N GLN A 320 16.30 -10.39 9.86
CA GLN A 320 17.69 -10.34 10.33
C GLN A 320 18.28 -8.93 10.23
N ARG A 321 18.05 -8.20 9.14
CA ARG A 321 18.51 -6.80 9.01
C ARG A 321 17.84 -5.89 10.04
N PHE A 322 16.53 -6.01 10.24
CA PHE A 322 15.81 -5.25 11.26
C PHE A 322 16.40 -5.46 12.67
N ARG A 323 16.71 -6.72 13.04
CA ARG A 323 17.32 -7.04 14.34
C ARG A 323 18.74 -6.46 14.51
N ARG A 324 19.49 -6.32 13.41
CA ARG A 324 20.85 -5.77 13.43
C ARG A 324 20.89 -4.25 13.39
N SER A 325 19.81 -3.62 12.90
CA SER A 325 19.70 -2.17 12.79
C SER A 325 19.68 -1.50 14.16
N ARG A 326 20.76 -0.81 14.52
CA ARG A 326 20.86 -0.08 15.81
C ARG A 326 19.76 0.97 15.94
N LEU A 327 19.46 1.65 14.83
CA LEU A 327 18.38 2.64 14.77
C LEU A 327 17.03 2.00 15.05
N SER A 328 16.73 0.86 14.42
CA SER A 328 15.47 0.14 14.67
C SER A 328 15.38 -0.39 16.10
N GLN A 329 16.47 -0.92 16.66
CA GLN A 329 16.50 -1.38 18.06
C GLN A 329 16.34 -0.25 19.08
N HIS A 330 16.73 0.98 18.72
CA HIS A 330 16.50 2.16 19.57
C HIS A 330 15.05 2.65 19.51
N VAL A 331 14.48 2.70 18.30
CA VAL A 331 13.15 3.25 18.04
C VAL A 331 12.03 2.32 18.53
N TRP A 332 12.12 1.03 18.21
CA TRP A 332 11.04 0.07 18.45
C TRP A 332 11.14 -0.61 19.82
N PRO A 333 10.06 -0.68 20.61
CA PRO A 333 10.05 -1.42 21.88
C PRO A 333 10.29 -2.91 21.66
N GLU A 334 11.09 -3.54 22.53
CA GLU A 334 11.41 -4.98 22.45
C GLU A 334 10.15 -5.86 22.42
N ALA A 335 9.12 -5.51 23.21
CA ALA A 335 7.86 -6.25 23.24
C ALA A 335 7.14 -6.29 21.88
N MET A 336 7.32 -5.27 21.04
CA MET A 336 6.72 -5.19 19.70
C MET A 336 7.58 -5.88 18.65
N THR A 337 8.88 -5.98 18.88
CA THR A 337 9.82 -6.64 17.96
C THR A 337 9.93 -8.14 18.22
N ALA A 338 9.51 -8.59 19.41
CA ALA A 338 9.36 -9.99 19.77
C ALA A 338 8.28 -10.65 18.88
N GLY A 339 8.72 -11.45 17.91
CA GLY A 339 7.80 -12.21 17.05
C GLY A 339 7.40 -11.54 15.74
N LEU A 340 8.22 -10.64 15.18
CA LEU A 340 7.94 -10.03 13.86
C LEU A 340 7.98 -11.00 12.67
N GLY A 341 8.50 -12.22 12.86
CA GLY A 341 8.72 -13.21 11.78
C GLY A 341 7.50 -13.42 10.88
N PRO A 342 6.32 -13.78 11.43
CA PRO A 342 5.11 -13.97 10.64
C PRO A 342 4.68 -12.73 9.83
N PHE A 343 4.90 -11.51 10.33
CA PHE A 343 4.56 -10.29 9.59
C PHE A 343 5.49 -10.03 8.40
N PHE A 344 6.78 -10.34 8.54
CA PHE A 344 7.71 -10.34 7.41
C PHE A 344 7.32 -11.41 6.37
N THR A 345 6.86 -12.58 6.81
CA THR A 345 6.37 -13.64 5.92
C THR A 345 5.12 -13.21 5.15
N VAL A 346 4.14 -12.59 5.82
CA VAL A 346 2.94 -12.06 5.16
C VAL A 346 3.31 -11.02 4.10
N ARG A 347 4.24 -10.11 4.41
CA ARG A 347 4.74 -9.12 3.45
C ARG A 347 5.39 -9.77 2.23
N GLU A 348 6.25 -10.78 2.44
CA GLU A 348 6.89 -11.52 1.35
C GLU A 348 5.87 -12.27 0.49
N MET A 349 4.90 -12.94 1.11
CA MET A 349 3.83 -13.66 0.39
C MET A 349 3.06 -12.71 -0.52
N ARG A 350 2.62 -11.55 0.00
CA ARG A 350 1.94 -10.53 -0.79
C ARG A 350 2.76 -10.07 -1.99
N TYR A 351 4.05 -9.78 -1.78
CA TYR A 351 4.95 -9.36 -2.85
C TYR A 351 5.08 -10.43 -3.93
N ARG A 352 5.27 -11.71 -3.54
CA ARG A 352 5.43 -12.83 -4.47
C ARG A 352 4.15 -13.14 -5.26
N ALA A 353 2.99 -13.06 -4.62
CA ALA A 353 1.70 -13.33 -5.25
C ALA A 353 1.42 -12.38 -6.43
N ARG A 354 1.97 -11.16 -6.43
CA ARG A 354 1.87 -10.23 -7.58
C ARG A 354 2.78 -10.60 -8.75
N LEU A 355 3.89 -11.29 -8.49
CA LEU A 355 4.90 -11.56 -9.51
C LEU A 355 4.67 -12.90 -10.23
N THR A 356 4.19 -13.89 -9.51
CA THR A 356 4.00 -15.25 -10.04
C THR A 356 2.73 -15.87 -9.47
N PRO A 357 1.97 -16.64 -10.27
CA PRO A 357 0.83 -17.40 -9.75
C PRO A 357 1.23 -18.29 -8.58
N THR A 358 0.40 -18.30 -7.53
CA THR A 358 0.61 -19.11 -6.33
C THR A 358 -0.51 -20.14 -6.19
N ASN A 359 -0.32 -21.14 -5.33
CA ASN A 359 -1.44 -21.96 -4.87
C ASN A 359 -2.24 -21.14 -3.84
N TRP A 360 -3.21 -20.37 -4.33
CA TRP A 360 -3.99 -19.44 -3.52
C TRP A 360 -4.69 -20.12 -2.34
N LEU A 361 -5.12 -21.38 -2.46
CA LEU A 361 -5.79 -22.09 -1.38
C LEU A 361 -4.81 -22.50 -0.26
N ALA A 362 -3.55 -22.77 -0.63
CA ALA A 362 -2.48 -22.98 0.34
C ALA A 362 -2.13 -21.70 1.10
N GLU A 363 -2.07 -20.56 0.41
CA GLU A 363 -1.87 -19.26 1.05
C GLU A 363 -3.06 -18.89 1.94
N LEU A 364 -4.28 -19.17 1.49
CA LEU A 364 -5.50 -18.94 2.26
C LEU A 364 -5.49 -19.75 3.56
N ASP A 365 -5.11 -21.02 3.53
CA ASP A 365 -4.98 -21.86 4.73
C ASP A 365 -4.00 -21.26 5.75
N ILE A 366 -2.84 -20.79 5.28
CA ILE A 366 -1.84 -20.13 6.12
C ILE A 366 -2.44 -18.90 6.80
N HIS A 367 -3.18 -18.06 6.07
CA HIS A 367 -3.79 -16.86 6.64
C HIS A 367 -4.98 -17.14 7.56
N LEU A 368 -5.84 -18.09 7.22
CA LEU A 368 -7.00 -18.45 8.03
C LEU A 368 -6.61 -19.07 9.37
N ARG A 369 -5.55 -19.91 9.38
CA ARG A 369 -5.16 -20.70 10.55
C ARG A 369 -3.93 -20.17 11.29
N GLY A 370 -3.01 -19.54 10.57
CA GLY A 370 -1.75 -19.03 11.11
C GLY A 370 -1.79 -17.56 11.54
N SER A 371 -2.91 -16.86 11.32
CA SER A 371 -3.02 -15.44 11.60
C SER A 371 -4.44 -15.01 11.96
N ARG A 372 -4.57 -13.88 12.67
CA ARG A 372 -5.83 -13.17 12.91
C ARG A 372 -6.06 -12.01 11.94
N LEU A 373 -5.06 -11.70 11.11
CA LEU A 373 -5.13 -10.63 10.12
C LEU A 373 -6.20 -10.93 9.07
N ARG A 374 -7.00 -9.92 8.74
CA ARG A 374 -8.12 -10.00 7.79
C ARG A 374 -7.67 -9.65 6.39
N GLU A 375 -6.87 -8.61 6.21
CA GLU A 375 -6.52 -8.12 4.87
C GLU A 375 -5.74 -9.16 4.04
N PRO A 376 -4.80 -9.95 4.60
CA PRO A 376 -4.16 -11.02 3.83
C PRO A 376 -5.14 -12.08 3.30
N VAL A 377 -6.20 -12.38 4.06
CA VAL A 377 -7.26 -13.30 3.59
C VAL A 377 -8.01 -12.70 2.40
N LEU A 378 -8.24 -11.39 2.42
CA LEU A 378 -8.91 -10.67 1.33
C LEU A 378 -8.03 -10.58 0.09
N GLU A 379 -6.75 -10.24 0.26
CA GLU A 379 -5.78 -10.14 -0.84
C GLU A 379 -5.62 -11.49 -1.57
N THR A 380 -5.57 -12.62 -0.86
CA THR A 380 -5.52 -13.97 -1.47
C THR A 380 -6.77 -14.30 -2.30
N LEU A 381 -7.91 -13.70 -1.99
CA LEU A 381 -9.18 -13.90 -2.69
C LEU A 381 -9.45 -12.81 -3.74
N ASP A 382 -8.40 -12.11 -4.19
CA ASP A 382 -8.44 -11.03 -5.19
C ASP A 382 -9.43 -9.91 -4.81
N THR A 383 -9.52 -9.60 -3.51
CA THR A 383 -10.31 -8.49 -2.99
C THR A 383 -9.55 -7.71 -1.93
N ASN A 384 -10.21 -6.72 -1.32
CA ASN A 384 -9.67 -5.88 -0.26
C ASN A 384 -10.81 -5.17 0.47
N SER A 385 -10.47 -4.54 1.60
CA SER A 385 -11.44 -3.80 2.42
C SER A 385 -12.15 -2.66 1.68
N PHE A 386 -11.56 -2.09 0.61
CA PHE A 386 -12.22 -1.06 -0.21
C PHE A 386 -13.32 -1.65 -1.08
N ARG A 387 -13.04 -2.75 -1.79
CA ARG A 387 -14.05 -3.47 -2.60
C ARG A 387 -15.20 -3.95 -1.75
N ILE A 388 -14.92 -4.53 -0.58
CA ILE A 388 -15.96 -5.01 0.35
C ILE A 388 -16.88 -3.87 0.79
N ALA A 389 -16.35 -2.68 1.02
CA ALA A 389 -17.17 -1.53 1.39
C ALA A 389 -18.15 -1.15 0.26
N VAL A 390 -17.70 -1.21 -0.99
CA VAL A 390 -18.55 -0.96 -2.17
C VAL A 390 -19.55 -2.10 -2.37
N ALA A 391 -19.12 -3.36 -2.26
CA ALA A 391 -19.96 -4.56 -2.38
C ALA A 391 -21.10 -4.56 -1.36
N LYS A 392 -20.81 -4.26 -0.09
CA LYS A 392 -21.83 -4.15 0.97
C LYS A 392 -22.82 -3.03 0.70
N LYS A 393 -22.34 -1.89 0.18
CA LYS A 393 -23.21 -0.76 -0.17
C LYS A 393 -24.12 -1.11 -1.35
N ALA A 394 -23.60 -1.84 -2.36
CA ALA A 394 -24.37 -2.31 -3.51
C ALA A 394 -25.38 -3.40 -3.14
N ALA A 395 -25.01 -4.31 -2.23
CA ALA A 395 -25.92 -5.34 -1.71
C ALA A 395 -27.12 -4.72 -0.95
N GLY A 396 -26.89 -3.64 -0.20
CA GLY A 396 -27.92 -3.01 0.62
C GLY A 396 -28.54 -4.01 1.60
N ASN A 397 -29.87 -4.11 1.59
CA ASN A 397 -30.65 -5.07 2.38
C ASN A 397 -31.30 -6.16 1.50
N LEU A 398 -30.77 -6.43 0.30
CA LEU A 398 -31.34 -7.43 -0.61
C LEU A 398 -31.06 -8.85 -0.12
N GLU A 399 -32.08 -9.71 -0.14
CA GLU A 399 -31.98 -11.15 0.14
C GLU A 399 -32.64 -11.97 -0.99
N PRO A 400 -31.88 -12.78 -1.74
CA PRO A 400 -30.42 -12.93 -1.69
C PRO A 400 -29.70 -11.69 -2.26
N PRO A 401 -28.44 -11.43 -1.84
CA PRO A 401 -27.64 -10.35 -2.42
C PRO A 401 -27.32 -10.61 -3.91
N PRO A 402 -27.03 -9.57 -4.71
CA PRO A 402 -26.67 -9.74 -6.12
C PRO A 402 -25.48 -10.69 -6.32
N THR A 403 -25.54 -11.56 -7.34
CA THR A 403 -24.49 -12.56 -7.59
C THR A 403 -23.11 -11.95 -7.78
N GLU A 404 -23.04 -10.74 -8.36
CA GLU A 404 -21.80 -10.01 -8.63
C GLU A 404 -21.05 -9.61 -7.35
N VAL A 405 -21.75 -9.38 -6.23
CA VAL A 405 -21.13 -8.99 -4.95
C VAL A 405 -20.75 -10.18 -4.07
N LEU A 406 -21.26 -11.38 -4.39
CA LEU A 406 -21.05 -12.59 -3.58
C LEU A 406 -19.56 -12.91 -3.34
N PRO A 407 -18.63 -12.81 -4.32
CA PRO A 407 -17.21 -13.06 -4.06
C PRO A 407 -16.65 -12.19 -2.94
N ASP A 408 -16.95 -10.89 -2.94
CA ASP A 408 -16.51 -9.94 -1.92
C ASP A 408 -17.16 -10.21 -0.55
N LEU A 409 -18.43 -10.66 -0.52
CA LEU A 409 -19.13 -11.02 0.72
C LEU A 409 -18.61 -12.34 1.32
N ILE A 410 -18.32 -13.34 0.49
CA ILE A 410 -17.70 -14.61 0.90
C ILE A 410 -16.32 -14.33 1.51
N ALA A 411 -15.50 -13.54 0.82
CA ALA A 411 -14.19 -13.14 1.33
C ALA A 411 -14.30 -12.36 2.65
N ALA A 412 -15.30 -11.47 2.79
CA ALA A 412 -15.56 -10.77 4.05
C ALA A 412 -15.94 -11.72 5.22
N ALA A 413 -16.71 -12.78 4.95
CA ALA A 413 -17.02 -13.81 5.93
C ALA A 413 -15.77 -14.61 6.32
N LEU A 414 -14.97 -15.04 5.35
CA LEU A 414 -13.71 -15.76 5.57
C LEU A 414 -12.68 -14.93 6.33
N ALA A 415 -12.54 -13.64 6.03
CA ALA A 415 -11.67 -12.74 6.78
C ALA A 415 -12.09 -12.59 8.25
N ARG A 416 -13.37 -12.82 8.58
CA ARG A 416 -13.84 -12.88 9.98
C ARG A 416 -13.80 -14.30 10.56
N ARG A 417 -13.37 -15.29 9.77
CA ARG A 417 -13.39 -16.73 10.08
C ARG A 417 -14.81 -17.23 10.39
N ASP A 418 -15.79 -16.60 9.76
CA ASP A 418 -17.18 -17.04 9.80
C ASP A 418 -17.41 -18.06 8.67
N TYR A 419 -16.95 -19.29 8.91
CA TYR A 419 -17.01 -20.35 7.90
C TYR A 419 -18.44 -20.75 7.56
N ARG A 420 -19.37 -20.64 8.52
CA ARG A 420 -20.79 -20.96 8.30
C ARG A 420 -21.41 -19.99 7.31
N GLU A 421 -21.19 -18.70 7.48
CA GLU A 421 -21.68 -17.70 6.54
C GLU A 421 -21.00 -17.80 5.17
N ALA A 422 -19.68 -18.06 5.13
CA ALA A 422 -18.97 -18.26 3.88
C ALA A 422 -19.51 -19.48 3.09
N ILE A 423 -19.76 -20.60 3.77
CA ILE A 423 -20.37 -21.80 3.17
C ILE A 423 -21.76 -21.47 2.62
N ARG A 424 -22.61 -20.81 3.42
CA ARG A 424 -23.97 -20.42 3.01
C ARG A 424 -23.95 -19.59 1.73
N LEU A 425 -23.13 -18.53 1.69
CA LEU A 425 -22.99 -17.66 0.52
C LEU A 425 -22.41 -18.38 -0.71
N LEU A 426 -21.49 -19.32 -0.52
CA LEU A 426 -20.94 -20.15 -1.60
C LEU A 426 -21.99 -21.12 -2.17
N GLU A 427 -22.82 -21.73 -1.33
CA GLU A 427 -23.93 -22.57 -1.79
C GLU A 427 -24.98 -21.76 -2.55
N ASP A 428 -25.35 -20.58 -2.05
CA ASP A 428 -26.23 -19.64 -2.76
C ASP A 428 -25.66 -19.30 -4.14
N LYS A 429 -24.36 -18.95 -4.22
CA LYS A 429 -23.67 -18.65 -5.48
C LYS A 429 -23.72 -19.81 -6.47
N ARG A 430 -23.49 -21.04 -6.00
CA ARG A 430 -23.53 -22.27 -6.82
C ARG A 430 -24.93 -22.63 -7.31
N SER A 431 -25.97 -22.27 -6.57
CA SER A 431 -27.35 -22.52 -6.98
C SER A 431 -27.78 -21.66 -8.17
N VAL A 432 -27.15 -20.49 -8.35
CA VAL A 432 -27.54 -19.49 -9.37
C VAL A 432 -26.70 -19.57 -10.65
N ASN A 433 -25.40 -19.91 -10.56
CA ASN A 433 -24.48 -19.96 -11.70
C ASN A 433 -23.87 -21.35 -11.89
N ALA A 434 -23.53 -21.70 -13.14
CA ALA A 434 -22.74 -22.89 -13.46
C ALA A 434 -21.46 -22.90 -12.59
N SER A 435 -21.25 -23.98 -11.83
CA SER A 435 -20.25 -24.02 -10.75
C SER A 435 -18.84 -23.78 -11.28
N ASN A 436 -18.20 -22.69 -10.84
CA ASN A 436 -16.78 -22.46 -11.00
C ASN A 436 -16.01 -23.54 -10.20
N PRO A 437 -15.05 -24.28 -10.80
CA PRO A 437 -14.23 -25.25 -10.07
C PRO A 437 -13.58 -24.70 -8.80
N ASP A 438 -13.14 -23.45 -8.80
CA ASP A 438 -12.51 -22.82 -7.63
C ASP A 438 -13.51 -22.65 -6.46
N ASP A 439 -14.79 -22.41 -6.74
CA ASP A 439 -15.84 -22.37 -5.70
C ASP A 439 -16.06 -23.76 -5.10
N ILE A 440 -15.96 -24.83 -5.91
CA ILE A 440 -16.05 -26.22 -5.44
C ILE A 440 -14.86 -26.55 -4.53
N PHE A 441 -13.64 -26.18 -4.92
CA PHE A 441 -12.44 -26.42 -4.11
C PHE A 441 -12.49 -25.67 -2.78
N LEU A 442 -12.90 -24.39 -2.82
CA LEU A 442 -13.09 -23.59 -1.61
C LEU A 442 -14.15 -24.20 -0.71
N LEU A 443 -15.32 -24.53 -1.25
CA LEU A 443 -16.43 -25.09 -0.47
C LEU A 443 -16.06 -26.45 0.16
N THR A 444 -15.35 -27.31 -0.58
CA THR A 444 -14.83 -28.58 -0.06
C THR A 444 -13.89 -28.35 1.12
N TYR A 445 -12.95 -27.42 0.97
CA TYR A 445 -12.02 -27.04 2.02
C TYR A 445 -12.74 -26.50 3.26
N LEU A 446 -13.71 -25.60 3.08
CA LEU A 446 -14.47 -25.00 4.18
C LEU A 446 -15.35 -26.02 4.91
N TYR A 447 -15.93 -26.98 4.20
CA TYR A 447 -16.68 -28.07 4.84
C TYR A 447 -15.79 -28.92 5.76
N CYS A 448 -14.59 -29.27 5.33
CA CYS A 448 -13.61 -29.92 6.20
C CYS A 448 -13.22 -29.05 7.41
N LEU A 449 -12.93 -27.75 7.20
CA LEU A 449 -12.63 -26.83 8.30
C LEU A 449 -13.79 -26.70 9.31
N ASN A 450 -15.03 -26.80 8.83
CA ASN A 450 -16.24 -26.71 9.65
C ASN A 450 -16.68 -28.08 10.22
N GLY A 451 -15.89 -29.15 10.00
CA GLY A 451 -16.11 -30.48 10.57
C GLY A 451 -17.08 -31.39 9.82
N ASP A 452 -17.53 -31.01 8.62
CA ASP A 452 -18.47 -31.79 7.80
C ASP A 452 -17.77 -32.45 6.60
N VAL A 453 -16.97 -33.47 6.88
CA VAL A 453 -16.17 -34.18 5.87
C VAL A 453 -17.06 -34.90 4.84
N ALA A 454 -18.21 -35.44 5.26
CA ALA A 454 -19.13 -36.13 4.36
C ALA A 454 -19.70 -35.18 3.29
N LYS A 455 -20.06 -33.96 3.69
CA LYS A 455 -20.50 -32.93 2.74
C LYS A 455 -19.35 -32.46 1.85
N ALA A 456 -18.14 -32.35 2.38
CA ALA A 456 -16.94 -32.06 1.59
C ALA A 456 -16.74 -33.10 0.48
N GLU A 457 -16.76 -34.40 0.82
CA GLU A 457 -16.61 -35.50 -0.14
C GLU A 457 -17.70 -35.45 -1.22
N SER A 458 -18.95 -35.20 -0.83
CA SER A 458 -20.06 -35.04 -1.77
C SER A 458 -19.83 -33.88 -2.74
N VAL A 459 -19.42 -32.72 -2.25
CA VAL A 459 -19.17 -31.53 -3.07
C VAL A 459 -17.99 -31.74 -4.03
N ALA A 460 -16.94 -32.41 -3.57
CA ALA A 460 -15.75 -32.68 -4.38
C ALA A 460 -16.05 -33.54 -5.62
N THR A 461 -17.08 -34.40 -5.60
CA THR A 461 -17.45 -35.21 -6.78
C THR A 461 -17.87 -34.36 -7.99
N ALA A 462 -18.34 -33.13 -7.77
CA ALA A 462 -18.82 -32.22 -8.82
C ALA A 462 -17.69 -31.58 -9.63
N THR A 463 -16.42 -31.72 -9.22
CA THR A 463 -15.28 -31.18 -9.97
C THR A 463 -14.79 -32.14 -11.05
N THR A 464 -14.56 -31.60 -12.24
CA THR A 464 -13.93 -32.28 -13.39
C THR A 464 -12.45 -31.92 -13.52
N ASP A 465 -11.98 -30.89 -12.82
CA ASP A 465 -10.63 -30.32 -12.95
C ASP A 465 -9.68 -30.86 -11.87
N ARG A 466 -9.41 -32.17 -11.93
CA ARG A 466 -8.73 -32.91 -10.83
C ARG A 466 -7.21 -32.88 -10.88
N GLU A 467 -6.62 -32.48 -12.00
CA GLU A 467 -5.16 -32.57 -12.24
C GLU A 467 -4.38 -31.31 -11.88
N ARG A 468 -5.06 -30.22 -11.49
CA ARG A 468 -4.37 -28.97 -11.11
C ARG A 468 -3.44 -29.19 -9.91
N PRO A 469 -2.22 -28.61 -9.91
CA PRO A 469 -1.31 -28.69 -8.76
C PRO A 469 -1.95 -28.23 -7.42
N LEU A 470 -2.80 -27.20 -7.49
CA LEU A 470 -3.67 -26.74 -6.39
C LEU A 470 -4.48 -27.89 -5.77
N VAL A 471 -5.07 -28.71 -6.63
CA VAL A 471 -6.04 -29.75 -6.26
C VAL A 471 -5.32 -30.94 -5.65
N LYS A 472 -4.15 -31.31 -6.19
CA LYS A 472 -3.28 -32.30 -5.56
C LYS A 472 -2.92 -31.91 -4.12
N TRP A 473 -2.46 -30.68 -3.92
CA TRP A 473 -2.16 -30.17 -2.57
C TRP A 473 -3.40 -30.22 -1.66
N LEU A 474 -4.57 -29.83 -2.19
CA LEU A 474 -5.81 -29.81 -1.41
C LEU A 474 -6.18 -31.23 -0.95
N TRP A 475 -6.16 -32.21 -1.85
CA TRP A 475 -6.48 -33.60 -1.52
C TRP A 475 -5.54 -34.20 -0.49
N GLU A 476 -4.22 -34.05 -0.70
CA GLU A 476 -3.22 -34.55 0.24
C GLU A 476 -3.41 -33.94 1.64
N LYS A 477 -3.67 -32.63 1.70
CA LYS A 477 -3.92 -31.94 2.97
C LYS A 477 -5.21 -32.39 3.64
N LEU A 478 -6.32 -32.44 2.90
CA LEU A 478 -7.60 -32.83 3.48
C LEU A 478 -7.62 -34.28 3.94
N GLN A 479 -6.97 -35.19 3.20
CA GLN A 479 -6.75 -36.58 3.61
C GLN A 479 -5.97 -36.64 4.92
N ALA A 480 -4.82 -35.97 4.97
CA ALA A 480 -3.92 -36.04 6.12
C ALA A 480 -4.52 -35.45 7.39
N GLU A 481 -5.28 -34.35 7.28
CA GLU A 481 -5.79 -33.62 8.45
C GLU A 481 -7.21 -34.01 8.87
N TYR A 482 -8.08 -34.41 7.93
CA TYR A 482 -9.51 -34.62 8.18
C TYR A 482 -10.00 -36.03 7.80
N GLY A 483 -9.15 -36.90 7.26
CA GLY A 483 -9.56 -38.23 6.80
C GLY A 483 -10.46 -38.20 5.56
N PHE A 484 -10.49 -37.07 4.84
CA PHE A 484 -11.25 -36.86 3.61
C PHE A 484 -10.85 -37.86 2.52
N ARG A 485 -11.81 -38.41 1.77
CA ARG A 485 -11.56 -39.31 0.64
C ARG A 485 -11.78 -38.57 -0.68
N PRO A 486 -10.71 -38.31 -1.46
CA PRO A 486 -10.86 -37.64 -2.74
C PRO A 486 -11.65 -38.51 -3.72
N PRO A 487 -12.36 -37.89 -4.67
CA PRO A 487 -13.03 -38.63 -5.74
C PRO A 487 -12.01 -39.44 -6.54
N ALA A 488 -12.39 -40.65 -6.97
CA ALA A 488 -11.54 -41.52 -7.76
C ALA A 488 -11.06 -40.81 -9.04
N SER A 489 -9.77 -40.91 -9.38
CA SER A 489 -9.27 -40.51 -10.70
C SER A 489 -9.84 -41.47 -11.75
N GLU A 490 -10.46 -40.94 -12.80
CA GLU A 490 -10.88 -41.74 -13.97
C GLU A 490 -9.69 -42.29 -14.75
#